data_AF-I3STV4-F1
#
_entry.id   AF-I3STV4-F1
#
_cell.length_a   1.000
_cell.length_b   1.000
_cell.length_c   1.000
_cell.angle_alpha   90.00
_cell.angle_beta   90.00
_cell.angle_gamma   90.00
#
_symmetry.space_group_name_H-M   'P 1'
#
loop_
_entity.id
_entity.type
_entity.pdbx_description
1 polymer ?
#
loop_
_entity_poly.entity_id
_entity_poly.type
_entity_poly.pdbx_seq_one_letter_code
_entity_poly.pdbx_strand_id
1 'polypeptide(L)'
;MYDYVVKELPKLLSDNFPELETSKASIFGHSMGGHGALTIYLKNLDKYKSVSAFAPVANPINCPWGLKAFTNYLGGNKSDWEDYDATCLVTKFPNVSASILIDQGEDDKFLQDQLLPHKFEEACRNANVPLLLRLQPGYDHSYNFIATFIDDHIRHHAQALRLI
;
A
#
# COMPACT_ATOMS: atom_id res chain seq x y z
N MET A 1 -4.30 14.50 4.33
CA MET A 1 -4.61 13.06 4.42
C MET A 1 -3.55 12.29 5.20
N TYR A 2 -2.25 12.40 4.86
CA TYR A 2 -1.18 11.66 5.54
C TYR A 2 -1.16 11.85 7.06
N ASP A 3 -1.14 13.10 7.57
CA ASP A 3 -1.13 13.34 9.02
C ASP A 3 -2.36 12.79 9.73
N TYR A 4 -3.53 12.84 9.08
CA TYR A 4 -4.76 12.27 9.62
C TYR A 4 -4.62 10.77 9.85
N VAL A 5 -4.18 10.02 8.83
CA VAL A 5 -4.07 8.55 8.90
C VAL A 5 -2.92 8.10 9.80
N VAL A 6 -1.79 8.84 9.80
CA VAL A 6 -0.56 8.41 10.48
C VAL A 6 -0.46 8.90 11.93
N LYS A 7 -1.11 10.02 12.27
CA LYS A 7 -0.97 10.67 13.59
C LYS A 7 -2.32 10.87 14.27
N GLU A 8 -3.23 11.60 13.64
CA GLU A 8 -4.46 12.06 14.29
C GLU A 8 -5.41 10.90 14.63
N LEU A 9 -5.71 10.05 13.64
CA LEU A 9 -6.62 8.93 13.81
C LEU A 9 -6.06 7.85 14.77
N PRO A 10 -4.79 7.40 14.66
CA PRO A 10 -4.23 6.46 15.65
C PRO A 10 -4.25 7.03 17.07
N LYS A 11 -3.97 8.32 17.24
CA LYS A 11 -4.06 8.99 18.54
C LYS A 11 -5.50 8.97 19.06
N LEU A 12 -6.47 9.38 18.24
CA LEU A 12 -7.88 9.40 18.62
C LEU A 12 -8.36 7.99 19.02
N LEU A 13 -7.96 6.96 18.27
CA LEU A 13 -8.29 5.58 18.57
C LEU A 13 -7.70 5.14 19.91
N SER A 14 -6.42 5.44 20.15
CA SER A 14 -5.76 5.11 21.41
C SER A 14 -6.37 5.82 22.62
N ASP A 15 -6.85 7.07 22.44
CA ASP A 15 -7.43 7.88 23.52
C ASP A 15 -8.86 7.42 23.88
N ASN A 16 -9.60 6.79 22.94
CA ASN A 16 -11.03 6.48 23.12
C ASN A 16 -11.36 4.97 23.19
N PHE A 17 -10.46 4.09 22.74
CA PHE A 17 -10.68 2.65 22.71
C PHE A 17 -9.51 1.93 23.40
N PRO A 18 -9.57 1.74 24.73
CA PRO A 18 -8.45 1.18 25.51
C PRO A 18 -8.13 -0.27 25.12
N GLU A 19 -9.04 -0.98 24.45
CA GLU A 19 -8.83 -2.32 23.93
C GLU A 19 -7.93 -2.34 22.67
N LEU A 20 -7.69 -1.20 22.02
CA LEU A 20 -6.87 -1.10 20.81
C LEU A 20 -5.40 -0.79 21.15
N GLU A 21 -4.51 -1.77 20.94
CA GLU A 21 -3.06 -1.55 21.03
C GLU A 21 -2.50 -0.89 19.75
N THR A 22 -2.73 0.42 19.61
CA THR A 22 -2.34 1.19 18.40
C THR A 22 -0.83 1.25 18.15
N SER A 23 0.02 0.95 19.15
CA SER A 23 1.47 0.80 18.99
C SER A 23 1.89 -0.49 18.25
N LYS A 24 0.96 -1.44 18.08
CA LYS A 24 1.14 -2.65 17.26
C LYS A 24 0.13 -2.62 16.12
N ALA A 25 0.44 -1.83 15.10
CA ALA A 25 -0.42 -1.68 13.93
C ALA A 25 0.17 -2.37 12.70
N SER A 26 -0.70 -2.77 11.78
CA SER A 26 -0.38 -3.04 10.38
C SER A 26 -1.32 -2.22 9.50
N ILE A 27 -0.99 -2.03 8.23
CA ILE A 27 -1.80 -1.19 7.33
C ILE A 27 -2.04 -1.89 6.00
N PHE A 28 -3.24 -1.72 5.45
CA PHE A 28 -3.57 -2.21 4.12
C PHE A 28 -4.66 -1.35 3.48
N GLY A 29 -4.91 -1.57 2.20
CA GLY A 29 -6.00 -0.89 1.51
C GLY A 29 -6.18 -1.36 0.08
N HIS A 30 -7.19 -0.79 -0.57
CA HIS A 30 -7.57 -1.10 -1.95
C HIS A 30 -7.36 0.10 -2.88
N SER A 31 -6.78 -0.09 -4.07
CA SER A 31 -6.67 0.96 -5.09
C SER A 31 -5.91 2.19 -4.60
N MET A 32 -6.53 3.38 -4.57
CA MET A 32 -5.98 4.58 -3.92
C MET A 32 -5.66 4.34 -2.43
N GLY A 33 -6.44 3.52 -1.72
CA GLY A 33 -6.14 3.09 -0.36
C GLY A 33 -4.93 2.15 -0.29
N GLY A 34 -4.73 1.29 -1.29
CA GLY A 34 -3.55 0.43 -1.41
C GLY A 34 -2.28 1.25 -1.67
N HIS A 35 -2.38 2.27 -2.52
CA HIS A 35 -1.37 3.31 -2.67
C HIS A 35 -1.01 3.98 -1.33
N GLY A 36 -2.03 4.43 -0.58
CA GLY A 36 -1.84 5.02 0.73
C GLY A 36 -1.13 4.07 1.71
N ALA A 37 -1.56 2.81 1.78
CA ALA A 37 -0.97 1.81 2.66
C ALA A 37 0.52 1.58 2.37
N LEU A 38 0.89 1.38 1.09
CA LEU A 38 2.28 1.16 0.67
C LEU A 38 3.16 2.38 0.99
N THR A 39 2.73 3.58 0.60
CA THR A 39 3.52 4.81 0.83
C THR A 39 3.65 5.14 2.32
N ILE A 40 2.60 4.96 3.11
CA ILE A 40 2.63 5.16 4.55
C ILE A 40 3.56 4.15 5.22
N TYR A 41 3.48 2.88 4.86
CA TYR A 41 4.35 1.83 5.39
C TYR A 41 5.83 2.16 5.14
N LEU A 42 6.19 2.43 3.89
CA LEU A 42 7.59 2.72 3.50
C LEU A 42 8.17 3.95 4.19
N LYS A 43 7.34 4.94 4.52
CA LYS A 43 7.75 6.15 5.25
C LYS A 43 7.74 5.99 6.78
N ASN A 44 7.25 4.87 7.32
CA ASN A 44 7.09 4.63 8.75
C ASN A 44 7.38 3.16 9.11
N LEU A 45 8.53 2.63 8.69
CA LEU A 45 8.90 1.22 8.88
C LEU A 45 8.97 0.80 10.36
N ASP A 46 9.15 1.76 11.27
CA ASP A 46 9.15 1.57 12.72
C ASP A 46 7.74 1.41 13.32
N LYS A 47 6.72 2.00 12.67
CA LYS A 47 5.34 2.05 13.21
C LYS A 47 4.50 0.84 12.83
N TYR A 48 4.65 0.31 11.62
CA TYR A 48 3.79 -0.73 11.09
C TYR A 48 4.52 -2.07 10.99
N LYS A 49 3.90 -3.15 11.49
CA LYS A 49 4.48 -4.50 11.51
C LYS A 49 4.45 -5.19 10.15
N SER A 50 3.46 -4.86 9.33
CA SER A 50 3.33 -5.36 7.97
C SER A 50 2.47 -4.44 7.13
N VAL A 51 2.55 -4.64 5.82
CA VAL A 51 1.69 -3.99 4.83
C VAL A 51 1.16 -5.00 3.83
N SER A 52 -0.06 -4.77 3.36
CA SER A 52 -0.59 -5.45 2.19
C SER A 52 -1.46 -4.51 1.36
N ALA A 53 -1.80 -4.88 0.12
CA ALA A 53 -2.70 -4.10 -0.71
C ALA A 53 -3.48 -4.94 -1.72
N PHE A 54 -4.70 -4.49 -2.02
CA PHE A 54 -5.51 -4.99 -3.12
C PHE A 54 -5.46 -4.01 -4.28
N ALA A 55 -5.08 -4.47 -5.46
CA ALA A 55 -5.05 -3.71 -6.71
C ALA A 55 -4.52 -2.26 -6.54
N PRO A 56 -3.33 -2.05 -5.93
CA PRO A 56 -2.86 -0.72 -5.56
C PRO A 56 -2.52 0.14 -6.77
N VAL A 57 -2.72 1.46 -6.66
CA VAL A 57 -2.06 2.44 -7.54
C VAL A 57 -0.58 2.53 -7.15
N ALA A 58 0.26 1.65 -7.71
CA ALA A 58 1.60 1.38 -7.21
C ALA A 58 2.66 2.37 -7.73
N ASN A 59 2.39 3.00 -8.88
CA ASN A 59 3.30 3.97 -9.50
C ASN A 59 2.56 5.22 -10.03
N PRO A 60 1.89 6.00 -9.15
CA PRO A 60 1.06 7.14 -9.53
C PRO A 60 1.76 8.24 -10.34
N ILE A 61 3.09 8.43 -10.22
CA ILE A 61 3.83 9.40 -11.06
C ILE A 61 3.74 9.07 -12.56
N ASN A 62 3.45 7.81 -12.90
CA ASN A 62 3.41 7.29 -14.26
C ASN A 62 2.01 6.86 -14.71
N CYS A 63 0.94 7.24 -13.99
CA CYS A 63 -0.44 6.90 -14.37
C CYS A 63 -1.38 8.12 -14.43
N PRO A 64 -2.42 8.13 -15.30
CA PRO A 64 -3.30 9.29 -15.46
C PRO A 64 -3.96 9.79 -14.17
N TRP A 65 -4.38 8.89 -13.27
CA TRP A 65 -4.96 9.28 -11.98
C TRP A 65 -3.95 10.02 -11.12
N GLY A 66 -2.74 9.50 -10.97
CA GLY A 66 -1.69 10.12 -10.17
C GLY A 66 -1.20 11.42 -10.79
N LEU A 67 -0.99 11.48 -12.11
CA LEU A 67 -0.65 12.70 -12.83
C LEU A 67 -1.65 13.83 -12.55
N LYS A 68 -2.96 13.53 -12.66
CA LYS A 68 -4.02 14.51 -12.39
C LYS A 68 -4.04 14.92 -10.91
N ALA A 69 -3.97 13.96 -9.99
CA ALA A 69 -4.04 14.23 -8.56
C ALA A 69 -2.83 15.03 -8.06
N PHE A 70 -1.62 14.60 -8.39
CA PHE A 70 -0.39 15.24 -7.94
C PHE A 70 -0.19 16.62 -8.54
N THR A 71 -0.54 16.83 -9.81
CA THR A 71 -0.53 18.18 -10.39
C THR A 71 -1.41 19.14 -9.59
N ASN A 72 -2.60 18.70 -9.17
CA ASN A 72 -3.54 19.55 -8.44
C ASN A 72 -3.17 19.75 -6.97
N TYR A 73 -2.59 18.75 -6.31
CA TYR A 73 -2.31 18.80 -4.86
C TYR A 73 -0.88 19.21 -4.52
N LEU A 74 0.09 18.83 -5.36
CA LEU A 74 1.54 19.00 -5.12
C LEU A 74 2.17 20.01 -6.11
N GLY A 75 1.43 20.44 -7.14
CA GLY A 75 1.93 21.34 -8.17
C GLY A 75 2.73 20.62 -9.27
N GLY A 76 3.39 21.39 -10.14
CA GLY A 76 4.04 20.89 -11.35
C GLY A 76 5.43 20.28 -11.16
N ASN A 77 6.00 20.31 -9.95
CA ASN A 77 7.33 19.78 -9.71
C ASN A 77 7.28 18.27 -9.41
N LYS A 78 7.74 17.46 -10.36
CA LYS A 78 7.66 15.99 -10.26
C LYS A 78 8.52 15.39 -9.15
N SER A 79 9.57 16.07 -8.69
CA SER A 79 10.38 15.55 -7.57
C SER A 79 9.54 15.41 -6.29
N ASP A 80 8.58 16.31 -6.10
CA ASP A 80 7.74 16.35 -4.90
C ASP A 80 6.74 15.18 -4.90
N TRP A 81 6.47 14.59 -6.07
CA TRP A 81 5.55 13.47 -6.22
C TRP A 81 6.19 12.15 -5.80
N GLU A 82 7.51 12.03 -5.89
CA GLU A 82 8.23 10.81 -5.52
C GLU A 82 8.06 10.46 -4.04
N ASP A 83 7.81 11.45 -3.18
CA ASP A 83 7.55 11.24 -1.74
C ASP A 83 6.15 10.68 -1.45
N TYR A 84 5.35 10.52 -2.51
CA TYR A 84 4.03 9.93 -2.54
C TYR A 84 3.92 8.92 -3.69
N ASP A 85 4.99 8.21 -4.05
CA ASP A 85 4.94 7.13 -5.03
C ASP A 85 5.62 5.88 -4.44
N ALA A 86 4.90 4.76 -4.34
CA ALA A 86 5.43 3.57 -3.68
C ALA A 86 6.63 2.97 -4.43
N THR A 87 6.62 3.04 -5.76
CA THR A 87 7.71 2.57 -6.62
C THR A 87 8.96 3.45 -6.45
N CYS A 88 8.80 4.76 -6.24
CA CYS A 88 9.92 5.63 -5.87
C CYS A 88 10.37 5.43 -4.42
N LEU A 89 9.45 5.24 -3.48
CA LEU A 89 9.77 5.13 -2.05
C LEU A 89 10.48 3.81 -1.70
N VAL A 90 10.16 2.71 -2.38
CA VAL A 90 10.78 1.40 -2.06
C VAL A 90 12.28 1.39 -2.34
N THR A 91 12.74 2.21 -3.30
CA THR A 91 14.18 2.38 -3.57
C THR A 91 14.84 3.35 -2.58
N LYS A 92 14.10 4.35 -2.07
CA LYS A 92 14.57 5.27 -1.02
C LYS A 92 14.66 4.61 0.37
N PHE A 93 13.76 3.66 0.66
CA PHE A 93 13.64 3.00 1.97
C PHE A 93 13.70 1.46 1.84
N PRO A 94 14.85 0.88 1.46
CA PRO A 94 14.95 -0.55 1.17
C PRO A 94 15.01 -1.45 2.42
N ASN A 95 15.07 -0.87 3.63
CA ASN A 95 15.20 -1.61 4.89
C ASN A 95 13.87 -2.27 5.34
N VAL A 96 13.14 -2.86 4.40
CA VAL A 96 11.88 -3.56 4.61
C VAL A 96 12.18 -5.00 4.97
N SER A 97 11.92 -5.38 6.22
CA SER A 97 12.19 -6.75 6.71
C SER A 97 10.99 -7.70 6.56
N ALA A 98 9.77 -7.17 6.46
CA ALA A 98 8.55 -7.97 6.32
C ALA A 98 8.14 -8.06 4.85
N SER A 99 7.63 -9.22 4.43
CA SER A 99 7.13 -9.37 3.06
C SER A 99 5.92 -8.46 2.82
N ILE A 100 5.95 -7.70 1.72
CA ILE A 100 4.81 -6.94 1.23
C ILE A 100 3.88 -7.92 0.49
N LEU A 101 2.60 -7.97 0.83
CA LEU A 101 1.61 -8.78 0.12
C LEU A 101 0.77 -7.90 -0.81
N ILE A 102 0.70 -8.24 -2.09
CA ILE A 102 -0.21 -7.58 -3.04
C ILE A 102 -1.03 -8.64 -3.77
N ASP A 103 -2.34 -8.46 -3.78
CA ASP A 103 -3.25 -9.17 -4.67
C ASP A 103 -3.73 -8.24 -5.77
N GLN A 104 -3.76 -8.75 -7.00
CA GLN A 104 -4.19 -8.01 -8.17
C GLN A 104 -5.05 -8.91 -9.07
N GLY A 105 -6.28 -8.50 -9.35
CA GLY A 105 -7.08 -9.14 -10.40
C GLY A 105 -6.45 -8.95 -11.78
N GLU A 106 -6.31 -10.02 -12.56
CA GLU A 106 -5.78 -9.96 -13.93
C GLU A 106 -6.76 -9.33 -14.93
N ASP A 107 -8.07 -9.46 -14.66
CA ASP A 107 -9.15 -8.90 -15.48
C ASP A 107 -9.57 -7.50 -14.98
N ASP A 108 -8.77 -6.90 -14.10
CA ASP A 108 -8.96 -5.54 -13.63
C ASP A 108 -8.73 -4.54 -14.77
N LYS A 109 -9.80 -3.86 -15.19
CA LYS A 109 -9.78 -2.86 -16.25
C LYS A 109 -8.82 -1.69 -16.01
N PHE A 110 -8.35 -1.48 -14.77
CA PHE A 110 -7.42 -0.40 -14.42
C PHE A 110 -5.96 -0.87 -14.37
N LEU A 111 -5.70 -2.17 -14.48
CA LEU A 111 -4.40 -2.81 -14.28
C LEU A 111 -3.26 -2.14 -15.05
N GLN A 112 -3.45 -2.00 -16.37
CA GLN A 112 -2.41 -1.55 -17.29
C GLN A 112 -2.23 -0.04 -17.28
N ASP A 113 -3.30 0.72 -17.05
CA ASP A 113 -3.29 2.17 -17.20
C ASP A 113 -3.08 2.92 -15.88
N GLN A 114 -3.55 2.36 -14.76
CA GLN A 114 -3.59 3.05 -13.47
C GLN A 114 -2.78 2.37 -12.38
N LEU A 115 -2.87 1.05 -12.27
CA LEU A 115 -2.36 0.33 -11.10
C LEU A 115 -0.86 0.06 -11.18
N LEU A 116 -0.41 -0.40 -12.36
CA LEU A 116 1.01 -0.59 -12.66
C LEU A 116 1.79 -1.43 -11.62
N PRO A 117 1.25 -2.56 -11.11
CA PRO A 117 1.92 -3.35 -10.06
C PRO A 117 3.27 -3.92 -10.52
N HIS A 118 3.44 -4.16 -11.82
CA HIS A 118 4.70 -4.63 -12.41
C HIS A 118 5.85 -3.62 -12.21
N LYS A 119 5.57 -2.30 -12.18
CA LYS A 119 6.58 -1.28 -11.90
C LYS A 119 7.08 -1.36 -10.46
N PHE A 120 6.17 -1.58 -9.53
CA PHE A 120 6.51 -1.76 -8.13
C PHE A 120 7.27 -3.08 -7.90
N GLU A 121 6.87 -4.17 -8.55
CA GLU A 121 7.60 -5.45 -8.51
C GLU A 121 9.04 -5.29 -9.00
N GLU A 122 9.26 -4.62 -10.12
CA GLU A 122 10.60 -4.32 -10.64
C GLU A 122 11.42 -3.51 -9.64
N ALA A 123 10.83 -2.48 -9.03
CA ALA A 123 11.51 -1.66 -8.03
C ALA A 123 11.84 -2.44 -6.74
N CYS A 124 10.93 -3.29 -6.24
CA CYS A 124 11.17 -4.18 -5.11
C CYS A 124 12.34 -5.13 -5.41
N ARG A 125 12.35 -5.76 -6.60
CA ARG A 125 13.44 -6.65 -7.02
C ARG A 125 14.78 -5.92 -7.05
N ASN A 126 14.82 -4.71 -7.60
CA ASN A 126 16.05 -3.92 -7.68
C ASN A 126 16.54 -3.45 -6.29
N ALA A 127 15.63 -3.21 -5.37
CA ALA A 127 15.93 -2.78 -3.99
C ALA A 127 16.14 -3.95 -3.00
N ASN A 128 16.01 -5.21 -3.46
CA ASN A 128 16.00 -6.41 -2.60
C ASN A 128 14.93 -6.38 -1.50
N VAL A 129 13.77 -5.78 -1.79
CA VAL A 129 12.63 -5.74 -0.88
C VAL A 129 11.74 -6.96 -1.12
N PRO A 130 11.40 -7.75 -0.08
CA PRO A 130 10.55 -8.93 -0.24
C PRO A 130 9.13 -8.53 -0.64
N LEU A 131 8.67 -9.05 -1.78
CA LEU A 131 7.33 -8.84 -2.31
C LEU A 131 6.71 -10.19 -2.69
N LEU A 132 5.51 -10.43 -2.20
CA LEU A 132 4.60 -11.48 -2.68
C LEU A 132 3.49 -10.80 -3.50
N LEU A 133 3.67 -10.74 -4.81
CA LEU A 133 2.64 -10.28 -5.75
C LEU A 133 1.88 -11.49 -6.31
N ARG A 134 0.57 -11.53 -6.06
CA ARG A 134 -0.34 -12.56 -6.57
C ARG A 134 -1.23 -11.96 -7.65
N LEU A 135 -1.08 -12.44 -8.88
CA LEU A 135 -2.01 -12.16 -9.95
C LEU A 135 -3.15 -13.18 -9.90
N GLN A 136 -4.39 -12.71 -9.93
CA GLN A 136 -5.60 -13.50 -9.72
C GLN A 136 -6.42 -13.54 -11.01
N PRO A 137 -6.32 -14.62 -11.82
CA PRO A 137 -7.05 -14.76 -13.07
C PRO A 137 -8.57 -14.70 -12.88
N GLY A 138 -9.27 -13.96 -13.75
CA GLY A 138 -10.73 -13.84 -13.70
C GLY A 138 -11.29 -12.86 -12.67
N TYR A 139 -10.42 -12.23 -11.86
CA TYR A 139 -10.84 -11.26 -10.85
C TYR A 139 -10.69 -9.82 -11.35
N ASP A 140 -11.63 -8.97 -10.95
CA ASP A 140 -11.72 -7.56 -11.33
C ASP A 140 -11.33 -6.62 -10.18
N HIS A 141 -11.68 -5.34 -10.28
CA HIS A 141 -11.42 -4.30 -9.27
C HIS A 141 -12.48 -4.23 -8.15
N SER A 142 -13.43 -5.17 -8.12
CA SER A 142 -14.61 -5.06 -7.25
C SER A 142 -14.33 -5.57 -5.84
N TYR A 143 -15.29 -5.34 -4.95
CA TYR A 143 -15.27 -5.95 -3.62
C TYR A 143 -15.50 -7.46 -3.65
N ASN A 144 -15.97 -8.06 -4.76
CA ASN A 144 -16.01 -9.52 -4.86
C ASN A 144 -14.58 -10.09 -4.88
N PHE A 145 -13.69 -9.47 -5.66
CA PHE A 145 -12.27 -9.79 -5.65
C PHE A 145 -11.65 -9.63 -4.25
N ILE A 146 -11.89 -8.49 -3.60
CA ILE A 146 -11.37 -8.24 -2.24
C ILE A 146 -11.89 -9.29 -1.27
N ALA A 147 -13.20 -9.55 -1.26
CA ALA A 147 -13.84 -10.51 -0.35
C ALA A 147 -13.32 -11.93 -0.53
N THR A 148 -12.91 -12.33 -1.74
CA THR A 148 -12.32 -13.66 -1.97
C THR A 148 -11.00 -13.85 -1.25
N PHE A 149 -10.14 -12.83 -1.19
CA PHE A 149 -8.78 -12.97 -0.65
C PHE A 149 -8.54 -12.22 0.66
N ILE A 150 -9.56 -11.56 1.23
CA ILE A 150 -9.43 -10.78 2.47
C ILE A 150 -8.91 -11.63 3.64
N ASP A 151 -9.34 -12.89 3.74
CA ASP A 151 -8.88 -13.82 4.78
C ASP A 151 -7.36 -14.00 4.78
N ASP A 152 -6.74 -14.06 3.60
CA ASP A 152 -5.30 -14.22 3.48
C ASP A 152 -4.56 -12.96 3.94
N HIS A 153 -5.09 -11.77 3.62
CA HIS A 153 -4.54 -10.51 4.09
C HIS A 153 -4.66 -10.36 5.60
N ILE A 154 -5.80 -10.76 6.18
CA ILE A 154 -5.98 -10.76 7.63
C ILE A 154 -4.99 -11.73 8.29
N ARG A 155 -4.78 -12.94 7.75
CA ARG A 155 -3.78 -13.89 8.26
C ARG A 155 -2.35 -13.35 8.17
N HIS A 156 -2.00 -12.74 7.04
CA HIS A 156 -0.71 -12.07 6.83
C HIS A 156 -0.42 -11.03 7.92
N HIS A 157 -1.39 -10.17 8.20
CA HIS A 157 -1.28 -9.18 9.26
C HIS A 157 -1.28 -9.79 10.67
N ALA A 158 -2.11 -10.79 10.93
CA ALA A 158 -2.17 -11.48 12.22
C ALA A 158 -0.83 -12.15 12.57
N GLN A 159 -0.15 -12.78 11.60
CA GLN A 159 1.19 -13.34 11.78
C GLN A 159 2.22 -12.27 12.13
N ALA A 160 2.24 -11.16 11.39
CA ALA A 160 3.16 -10.05 11.66
C ALA A 160 2.91 -9.37 13.02
N LEU A 161 1.65 -9.36 13.46
CA LEU A 161 1.23 -8.88 14.77
C LEU A 161 1.42 -9.91 15.90
N ARG A 162 1.82 -11.15 15.57
CA ARG A 162 2.01 -12.27 16.51
C ARG A 162 0.71 -12.67 17.24
N LEU A 163 -0.40 -12.67 16.51
CA LEU A 163 -1.71 -13.10 17.02
C LEU A 163 -2.01 -14.57 16.73
N ILE A 164 -1.28 -15.17 15.78
CA ILE A 164 -1.31 -16.58 15.39
C ILE A 164 0.11 -17.09 15.11
#